data_AF-A0AA37V2W9-F1
#
_entry.id   AF-A0AA37V2W9-F1
#
_cell.length_a   1.000
_cell.length_b   1.000
_cell.length_c   1.000
_cell.angle_alpha   90.00
_cell.angle_beta   90.00
_cell.angle_gamma   90.00
#
_symmetry.space_group_name_H-M   'P 1'
#
loop_
_entity.id
_entity.type
_entity.pdbx_description
1 polymer ?
#
loop_
_entity_poly.entity_id
_entity_poly.type
_entity_poly.pdbx_seq_one_letter_code
_entity_poly.pdbx_strand_id
1 'polypeptide(L)'
;MTAPHRIEPDRITKPMQLLAAWLVGLIIVDTAFLTASARMSVGSWERGALVVAAIANVPVFLIALFLLQTRFRPELQEDSYYSQYLDRRTNEVVRVSRDEFFEKELIAIRAELRLLAAGSPEVAVPVASPGVSARTLLVGLNKGLDDFVEIRARLKNEGIPLSGFFGTDEPPRYRALAFAPRLSLAEMARFLRLGLDMKFVGYSYIEDEEGIHEDVLIGSYGAVEYEITGELEALLSNSPEPVDLRFYEAQHHFRIRSR
;
A
#
# COMPACT_ATOMS: atom_id res chain seq x y z
N MET A 1 -41.24 -19.54 -7.19
CA MET A 1 -40.94 -18.95 -5.87
C MET A 1 -39.53 -18.41 -5.93
N THR A 2 -39.39 -17.13 -6.30
CA THR A 2 -38.09 -16.45 -6.39
C THR A 2 -37.72 -15.93 -4.99
N ALA A 3 -36.53 -16.29 -4.51
CA ALA A 3 -36.04 -15.88 -3.19
C ALA A 3 -36.01 -14.34 -3.09
N PRO A 4 -36.33 -13.77 -1.92
CA PRO A 4 -36.30 -12.33 -1.73
C PRO A 4 -34.85 -11.83 -1.85
N HIS A 5 -34.62 -10.85 -2.73
CA HIS A 5 -33.34 -10.16 -2.84
C HIS A 5 -33.10 -9.38 -1.53
N ARG A 6 -32.39 -10.02 -0.60
CA ARG A 6 -32.01 -9.43 0.68
C ARG A 6 -30.83 -8.51 0.42
N ILE A 7 -31.05 -7.19 0.52
CA ILE A 7 -29.97 -6.21 0.43
C ILE A 7 -29.14 -6.35 1.72
N GLU A 8 -27.91 -6.81 1.60
CA GLU A 8 -26.94 -6.90 2.70
C GLU A 8 -26.27 -5.52 2.90
N PRO A 9 -26.58 -4.78 3.99
CA PRO A 9 -26.05 -3.44 4.22
C PRO A 9 -24.52 -3.42 4.33
N ASP A 10 -23.93 -4.51 4.83
CA ASP A 10 -22.49 -4.69 5.03
C ASP A 10 -21.68 -4.78 3.72
N ARG A 11 -22.36 -4.96 2.57
CA ARG A 11 -21.71 -4.96 1.24
C ARG A 11 -21.78 -3.62 0.53
N ILE A 12 -22.34 -2.58 1.17
CA ILE A 12 -22.37 -1.21 0.65
C ILE A 12 -21.04 -0.51 1.03
N THR A 13 -19.92 -1.07 0.57
CA THR A 13 -18.58 -0.56 0.88
C THR A 13 -18.05 0.39 -0.18
N LYS A 14 -18.73 0.50 -1.33
CA LYS A 14 -18.33 1.42 -2.39
C LYS A 14 -19.04 2.77 -2.19
N PRO A 15 -18.31 3.89 -2.05
CA PRO A 15 -18.89 5.23 -1.92
C PRO A 15 -19.96 5.54 -2.98
N MET A 16 -19.85 4.95 -4.17
CA MET A 16 -20.83 5.02 -5.25
C MET A 16 -22.22 4.46 -4.91
N GLN A 17 -22.32 3.41 -4.09
CA GLN A 17 -23.60 2.78 -3.74
C GLN A 17 -24.35 3.57 -2.65
N LEU A 18 -23.62 4.15 -1.69
CA LEU A 18 -24.21 5.04 -0.70
C LEU A 18 -24.81 6.28 -1.38
N LEU A 19 -24.09 6.86 -2.34
CA LEU A 19 -24.59 7.98 -3.16
C LEU A 19 -25.87 7.63 -3.91
N ALA A 20 -25.97 6.42 -4.47
CA ALA A 20 -27.16 5.95 -5.16
C ALA A 20 -28.37 5.83 -4.22
N ALA A 21 -28.18 5.32 -3.00
CA ALA A 21 -29.24 5.24 -2.00
C ALA A 21 -29.75 6.63 -1.59
N TRP A 22 -28.84 7.59 -1.38
CA TRP A 22 -29.18 8.98 -1.07
C TRP A 22 -29.93 9.67 -2.22
N LEU A 23 -29.57 9.39 -3.48
CA LEU A 23 -30.27 9.93 -4.65
C LEU A 23 -31.71 9.40 -4.75
N VAL A 24 -31.91 8.10 -4.49
CA VAL A 24 -33.25 7.50 -4.45
C VAL A 24 -34.08 8.14 -3.32
N GLY A 25 -33.48 8.37 -2.14
CA GLY A 25 -34.12 9.08 -1.05
C GLY A 25 -34.56 10.49 -1.42
N LEU A 26 -33.70 11.25 -2.10
CA LEU A 26 -34.02 12.61 -2.59
C LEU A 26 -35.23 12.60 -3.52
N ILE A 27 -35.24 11.69 -4.51
CA ILE A 27 -36.34 11.56 -5.48
C ILE A 27 -37.66 11.26 -4.77
N ILE A 28 -37.65 10.36 -3.78
CA ILE A 28 -38.86 10.01 -3.03
C ILE A 28 -39.39 11.21 -2.23
N VAL A 29 -38.51 11.94 -1.54
CA VAL A 29 -38.89 13.10 -0.72
C VAL A 29 -39.45 14.23 -1.58
N ASP A 30 -38.78 14.60 -2.67
CA ASP A 30 -39.24 15.66 -3.56
C ASP A 30 -40.55 15.27 -4.25
N THR A 31 -40.69 14.01 -4.65
CA THR A 31 -41.95 13.48 -5.19
C THR A 31 -43.07 13.58 -4.17
N ALA A 32 -42.81 13.28 -2.89
CA ALA A 32 -43.80 13.39 -1.83
C ALA A 32 -44.22 14.85 -1.60
N PHE A 33 -43.27 15.79 -1.55
CA PHE A 33 -43.55 17.23 -1.39
C PHE A 33 -44.35 17.79 -2.56
N LEU A 34 -43.96 17.47 -3.80
CA LEU A 34 -44.66 17.94 -4.99
C LEU A 34 -46.05 17.32 -5.10
N THR A 35 -46.19 16.02 -4.81
CA THR A 35 -47.49 15.32 -4.81
C THR A 35 -48.42 15.86 -3.73
N ALA A 36 -47.91 16.11 -2.53
CA ALA A 36 -48.67 16.75 -1.45
C ALA A 36 -49.11 18.16 -1.87
N SER A 37 -48.20 18.98 -2.40
CA SER A 37 -48.50 20.34 -2.86
C SER A 37 -49.56 20.37 -3.96
N ALA A 38 -49.56 19.38 -4.86
CA ALA A 38 -50.52 19.27 -5.95
C ALA A 38 -51.93 18.93 -5.48
N ARG A 39 -52.07 18.28 -4.32
CA ARG A 39 -53.36 17.92 -3.71
C ARG A 39 -53.91 18.98 -2.75
N MET A 40 -53.16 20.03 -2.47
CA MET A 40 -53.57 21.12 -1.59
C MET A 40 -54.35 22.21 -2.36
N SER A 41 -55.17 22.95 -1.60
CA SER A 41 -55.98 24.04 -2.13
C SER A 41 -55.12 25.12 -2.80
N VAL A 42 -55.66 25.67 -3.88
CA VAL A 42 -55.02 26.75 -4.63
C VAL A 42 -55.02 28.01 -3.74
N GLY A 43 -53.82 28.52 -3.43
CA GLY A 43 -53.63 29.71 -2.58
C GLY A 43 -53.15 29.42 -1.14
N SER A 44 -53.03 28.14 -0.75
CA SER A 44 -52.45 27.76 0.55
C SER A 44 -50.95 28.08 0.60
N TRP A 45 -50.49 28.73 1.67
CA TRP A 45 -49.07 29.06 1.83
C TRP A 45 -48.21 27.79 1.98
N GLU A 46 -48.77 26.74 2.55
CA GLU A 46 -48.15 25.43 2.74
C GLU A 46 -47.77 24.80 1.40
N ARG A 47 -48.60 25.00 0.37
CA ARG A 47 -48.32 24.54 -1.00
C ARG A 47 -47.07 25.23 -1.56
N GLY A 48 -46.96 26.55 -1.35
CA GLY A 48 -45.77 27.31 -1.74
C GLY A 48 -44.53 26.88 -0.98
N ALA A 49 -44.65 26.66 0.33
CA ALA A 49 -43.57 26.20 1.19
C ALA A 49 -43.02 24.83 0.75
N LEU A 50 -43.90 23.87 0.39
CA LEU A 50 -43.48 22.55 -0.09
C LEU A 50 -42.76 22.59 -1.44
N VAL A 51 -43.19 23.47 -2.35
CA VAL A 51 -42.51 23.66 -3.65
C VAL A 51 -41.13 24.29 -3.46
N VAL A 52 -41.02 25.32 -2.62
CA VAL A 52 -39.73 25.94 -2.29
C VAL A 52 -38.82 24.94 -1.58
N ALA A 53 -39.35 24.13 -0.67
CA ALA A 53 -38.60 23.07 0.00
C ALA A 53 -38.04 22.07 -1.01
N ALA A 54 -38.84 21.57 -1.96
CA ALA A 54 -38.37 20.66 -3.00
C ALA A 54 -37.28 21.29 -3.90
N ILE A 55 -37.43 22.57 -4.27
CA ILE A 55 -36.42 23.28 -5.07
C ILE A 55 -35.11 23.47 -4.29
N ALA A 56 -35.19 23.81 -3.00
CA ALA A 56 -34.01 24.03 -2.16
C ALA A 56 -33.33 22.72 -1.75
N ASN A 57 -34.07 21.60 -1.71
CA ASN A 57 -33.55 20.30 -1.33
C ASN A 57 -32.43 19.83 -2.27
N VAL A 58 -32.60 20.04 -3.59
CA VAL A 58 -31.61 19.65 -4.61
C VAL A 58 -30.24 20.32 -4.43
N PRO A 59 -30.10 21.66 -4.36
CA PRO A 59 -28.80 22.31 -4.15
C PRO A 59 -28.20 22.00 -2.78
N VAL A 60 -29.02 21.89 -1.72
CA VAL A 60 -28.54 21.49 -0.38
C VAL A 60 -27.95 20.08 -0.43
N PHE A 61 -28.64 19.16 -1.10
CA PHE A 61 -28.18 17.80 -1.29
C PHE A 61 -26.87 17.74 -2.09
N LEU A 62 -26.77 18.49 -3.20
CA LEU A 62 -25.54 18.54 -4.00
C LEU A 62 -24.35 19.12 -3.23
N ILE A 63 -24.57 20.15 -2.40
CA ILE A 63 -23.52 20.70 -1.52
C ILE A 63 -23.10 19.68 -0.47
N ALA A 64 -24.06 18.98 0.15
CA ALA A 64 -23.76 17.94 1.13
C ALA A 64 -22.97 16.79 0.50
N LEU A 65 -23.36 16.36 -0.71
CA LEU A 65 -22.60 15.36 -1.47
C LEU A 65 -21.19 15.83 -1.81
N PHE A 66 -21.06 17.07 -2.27
CA PHE A 66 -19.76 17.65 -2.60
C PHE A 66 -18.85 17.72 -1.36
N LEU A 67 -19.36 18.16 -0.21
CA LEU A 67 -18.63 18.17 1.05
C LEU A 67 -18.24 16.76 1.49
N LEU A 68 -19.13 15.78 1.33
CA LEU A 68 -18.86 14.39 1.69
C LEU A 68 -17.76 13.77 0.81
N GLN A 69 -17.76 14.08 -0.49
CA GLN A 69 -16.76 13.60 -1.45
C GLN A 69 -15.40 14.30 -1.35
N THR A 70 -15.37 15.57 -0.90
CA THR A 70 -14.13 16.37 -0.89
C THR A 70 -13.49 16.51 0.49
N ARG A 71 -14.30 16.70 1.53
CA ARG A 71 -13.81 16.97 2.89
C ARG A 71 -13.78 15.72 3.75
N PHE A 72 -14.83 14.92 3.70
CA PHE A 72 -14.98 13.73 4.55
C PHE A 72 -14.44 12.43 3.91
N ARG A 73 -13.85 12.52 2.72
CA ARG A 73 -13.20 11.38 2.05
C ARG A 73 -12.13 10.70 2.91
N PRO A 74 -11.24 11.43 3.63
CA PRO A 74 -10.24 10.80 4.50
C PRO A 74 -10.90 10.08 5.69
N GLU A 75 -11.87 10.73 6.34
CA GLU A 75 -12.51 10.24 7.57
C GLU A 75 -13.40 9.00 7.33
N LEU A 76 -14.06 8.91 6.16
CA LEU A 76 -14.83 7.73 5.75
C LEU A 76 -13.96 6.54 5.34
N GLN A 77 -12.71 6.79 4.95
CA GLN A 77 -11.71 5.73 4.69
C GLN A 77 -11.08 5.22 5.98
N GLU A 78 -10.99 6.08 6.99
CA GLU A 78 -10.54 5.70 8.32
C GLU A 78 -11.56 4.76 8.98
N ASP A 79 -12.84 5.10 9.16
CA ASP A 79 -13.66 4.32 10.10
C ASP A 79 -13.95 2.85 9.71
N SER A 80 -14.08 2.51 8.41
CA SER A 80 -14.35 1.12 7.99
C SER A 80 -13.10 0.23 7.97
N TYR A 81 -11.92 0.80 7.75
CA TYR A 81 -10.66 0.06 7.72
C TYR A 81 -9.91 0.14 9.06
N TYR A 82 -9.95 1.29 9.74
CA TYR A 82 -9.20 1.58 10.96
C TYR A 82 -9.76 0.85 12.20
N SER A 83 -11.08 0.61 12.27
CA SER A 83 -11.69 -0.18 13.35
C SER A 83 -11.25 -1.65 13.29
N GLN A 84 -11.27 -2.25 12.10
CA GLN A 84 -10.73 -3.60 11.88
C GLN A 84 -9.21 -3.64 11.97
N TYR A 85 -8.53 -2.51 11.71
CA TYR A 85 -7.08 -2.36 11.85
C TYR A 85 -6.66 -2.26 13.32
N LEU A 86 -7.39 -1.52 14.18
CA LEU A 86 -7.11 -1.41 15.62
C LEU A 86 -7.36 -2.73 16.35
N ASP A 87 -8.46 -3.43 16.03
CA ASP A 87 -8.71 -4.77 16.58
C ASP A 87 -7.63 -5.78 16.17
N ARG A 88 -6.97 -5.58 15.00
CA ARG A 88 -5.82 -6.37 14.55
C ARG A 88 -4.45 -5.85 15.04
N ARG A 89 -4.35 -4.59 15.47
CA ARG A 89 -3.10 -3.92 15.89
C ARG A 89 -3.04 -3.64 17.39
N THR A 90 -3.89 -4.26 18.21
CA THR A 90 -3.66 -4.29 19.65
C THR A 90 -2.57 -5.33 19.96
N ASN A 91 -1.35 -5.07 19.49
CA ASN A 91 -0.11 -5.68 19.94
C ASN A 91 1.00 -4.64 19.73
N GLU A 92 1.51 -4.13 20.85
CA GLU A 92 2.45 -3.00 20.95
C GLU A 92 3.58 -3.05 19.92
N VAL A 93 3.66 -2.00 19.09
CA VAL A 93 4.85 -1.70 18.29
C VAL A 93 5.74 -0.80 19.13
N VAL A 94 6.87 -1.33 19.60
CA VAL A 94 7.96 -0.50 20.12
C VAL A 94 8.57 0.24 18.93
N ARG A 95 8.06 1.44 18.65
CA ARG A 95 8.65 2.38 17.69
C ARG A 95 9.89 3.00 18.32
N VAL A 96 11.08 2.60 17.87
CA VAL A 96 12.28 3.43 18.07
C VAL A 96 12.14 4.64 17.13
N SER A 97 12.25 5.83 17.70
CA SER A 97 11.97 7.11 17.08
C SER A 97 12.84 7.38 15.85
N ARG A 98 12.16 7.53 14.72
CA ARG A 98 12.64 7.86 13.36
C ARG A 98 13.56 9.09 13.29
N ASP A 99 13.48 9.98 14.29
CA ASP A 99 14.24 11.23 14.33
C ASP A 99 15.75 11.00 14.53
N GLU A 100 16.15 9.97 15.30
CA GLU A 100 17.57 9.70 15.55
C GLU A 100 18.31 9.18 14.30
N PHE A 101 17.60 8.51 13.39
CA PHE A 101 18.20 7.95 12.17
C PHE A 101 18.47 9.06 11.14
N PHE A 102 17.47 9.92 10.88
CA PHE A 102 17.61 11.04 9.97
C PHE A 102 18.63 12.07 10.47
N GLU A 103 18.70 12.32 11.78
CA GLU A 103 19.72 13.22 12.34
C GLU A 103 21.14 12.66 12.16
N LYS A 104 21.35 11.36 12.39
CA LYS A 104 22.66 10.72 12.17
C LYS A 104 23.09 10.77 10.70
N GLU A 105 22.14 10.58 9.77
CA GLU A 105 22.39 10.64 8.33
C GLU A 105 22.69 12.07 7.86
N LEU A 106 21.94 13.07 8.34
CA LEU A 106 22.22 14.48 8.10
C LEU A 106 23.60 14.91 8.62
N ILE A 107 24.01 14.41 9.80
CA ILE A 107 25.33 14.66 10.35
C ILE A 107 26.42 14.02 9.49
N ALA A 108 26.22 12.78 9.03
CA ALA A 108 27.18 12.07 8.19
C ALA A 108 27.38 12.76 6.83
N ILE A 109 26.28 13.09 6.13
CA ILE A 109 26.32 13.80 4.83
C ILE A 109 26.99 15.16 4.97
N ARG A 110 26.71 15.89 6.06
CA ARG A 110 27.29 17.21 6.29
C ARG A 110 28.78 17.15 6.65
N ALA A 111 29.23 16.07 7.29
CA ALA A 111 30.64 15.80 7.55
C ALA A 111 31.39 15.47 6.25
N GLU A 112 30.79 14.66 5.38
CA GLU A 112 31.34 14.30 4.06
C GLU A 112 31.48 15.51 3.13
N LEU A 113 30.45 16.38 3.08
CA LEU A 113 30.51 17.63 2.32
C LEU A 113 31.57 18.60 2.83
N ARG A 114 31.82 18.64 4.15
CA ARG A 114 32.89 19.45 4.73
C ARG A 114 34.29 18.93 4.39
N LEU A 115 34.45 17.61 4.34
CA LEU A 115 35.71 16.97 3.93
C LEU A 115 36.00 17.23 2.44
N LEU A 116 34.97 17.19 1.58
CA LEU A 116 35.08 17.53 0.15
C LEU A 116 35.34 19.02 -0.08
N ALA A 117 34.77 19.91 0.74
CA ALA A 117 34.97 21.36 0.62
C ALA A 117 36.31 21.86 1.18
N ALA A 118 36.94 21.11 2.09
CA ALA A 118 38.18 21.52 2.77
C ALA A 118 39.47 21.10 2.05
N GLY A 119 39.39 20.43 0.88
CA GLY A 119 40.56 19.97 0.14
C GLY A 119 40.40 20.08 -1.37
N SER A 120 41.10 21.02 -1.99
CA SER A 120 41.59 20.91 -3.37
C SER A 120 43.04 21.36 -3.35
N PRO A 121 43.97 20.54 -3.87
CA PRO A 121 44.20 20.53 -5.31
C PRO A 121 44.34 19.13 -5.94
N GLU A 122 44.08 19.08 -7.25
CA GLU A 122 44.49 18.09 -8.27
C GLU A 122 45.16 16.79 -7.80
N VAL A 123 44.43 15.66 -7.87
CA VAL A 123 45.02 14.33 -8.11
C VAL A 123 44.07 13.52 -9.00
N ALA A 124 44.64 12.87 -10.01
CA ALA A 124 44.00 12.10 -11.06
C ALA A 124 42.88 11.15 -10.57
N VAL A 125 41.73 11.24 -11.23
CA VAL A 125 40.62 10.31 -11.10
C VAL A 125 41.02 8.98 -11.77
N PRO A 126 41.12 7.84 -11.06
CA PRO A 126 40.97 6.56 -11.72
C PRO A 126 39.49 6.43 -12.10
N VAL A 127 39.26 6.22 -13.39
CA VAL A 127 37.93 5.98 -13.99
C VAL A 127 37.25 4.83 -13.25
N ALA A 128 36.34 5.17 -12.33
CA ALA A 128 35.36 4.25 -11.79
C ALA A 128 34.05 4.47 -12.57
N SER A 129 33.53 3.37 -13.11
CA SER A 129 32.40 3.24 -14.02
C SER A 129 31.15 4.06 -13.63
N PRO A 130 30.34 4.49 -14.61
CA PRO A 130 29.11 5.22 -14.34
C PRO A 130 28.07 4.24 -13.77
N GLY A 131 27.62 4.44 -12.52
CA GLY A 131 26.66 3.51 -11.96
C GLY A 131 26.06 3.94 -10.62
N VAL A 132 24.81 4.40 -10.70
CA VAL A 132 23.80 4.40 -9.62
C VAL A 132 24.08 5.34 -8.45
N SER A 133 23.37 6.47 -8.46
CA SER A 133 23.07 7.24 -7.25
C SER A 133 22.41 6.28 -6.24
N ALA A 134 23.16 5.86 -5.21
CA ALA A 134 22.72 4.85 -4.26
C ALA A 134 21.60 5.41 -3.39
N ARG A 135 20.34 5.22 -3.83
CA ARG A 135 19.18 5.44 -2.97
C ARG A 135 19.24 4.44 -1.81
N THR A 136 19.11 4.93 -0.58
CA THR A 136 19.03 4.07 0.61
C THR A 136 17.70 3.31 0.55
N LEU A 137 17.75 2.02 0.19
CA LEU A 137 16.58 1.14 0.16
C LEU A 137 16.06 0.88 1.57
N LEU A 138 14.75 1.03 1.76
CA LEU A 138 14.09 0.70 3.01
C LEU A 138 13.77 -0.80 3.07
N VAL A 139 14.58 -1.56 3.80
CA VAL A 139 14.44 -3.03 3.89
C VAL A 139 13.90 -3.44 5.26
N GLY A 140 12.71 -4.05 5.26
CA GLY A 140 12.11 -4.67 6.45
C GLY A 140 12.44 -6.15 6.56
N LEU A 141 12.62 -6.65 7.78
CA LEU A 141 12.79 -8.08 8.07
C LEU A 141 11.72 -8.58 9.05
N ASN A 142 11.06 -9.69 8.72
CA ASN A 142 10.06 -10.31 9.58
C ASN A 142 10.71 -11.03 10.78
N LYS A 143 10.36 -10.61 12.00
CA LYS A 143 10.84 -11.20 13.26
C LYS A 143 10.32 -12.62 13.54
N GLY A 144 9.20 -13.00 12.91
CA GLY A 144 8.59 -14.31 13.03
C GLY A 144 9.26 -15.41 12.19
N LEU A 145 10.33 -15.10 11.44
CA LEU A 145 11.12 -16.12 10.75
C LEU A 145 11.99 -16.89 11.75
N ASP A 146 11.92 -18.22 11.72
CA ASP A 146 12.66 -19.10 12.64
C ASP A 146 14.20 -18.85 12.62
N ASP A 147 14.72 -18.42 11.48
CA ASP A 147 16.13 -18.12 11.22
C ASP A 147 16.42 -16.61 11.11
N PHE A 148 15.58 -15.79 11.74
CA PHE A 148 15.71 -14.32 11.75
C PHE A 148 17.13 -13.84 12.06
N VAL A 149 17.80 -14.43 13.06
CA VAL A 149 19.15 -14.04 13.49
C VAL A 149 20.18 -14.30 12.39
N GLU A 150 20.06 -15.43 11.69
CA GLU A 150 20.94 -15.82 10.59
C GLU A 150 20.73 -14.92 9.38
N ILE A 151 19.48 -14.70 8.97
CA ILE A 151 19.13 -13.81 7.86
C ILE A 151 19.65 -12.39 8.14
N ARG A 152 19.45 -11.88 9.36
CA ARG A 152 19.95 -10.55 9.76
C ARG A 152 21.47 -10.46 9.68
N ALA A 153 22.19 -11.48 10.16
CA ALA A 153 23.65 -11.50 10.08
C ALA A 153 24.13 -11.50 8.63
N ARG A 154 23.46 -12.25 7.75
CA ARG A 154 23.78 -12.32 6.34
C ARG A 154 23.53 -11.01 5.60
N LEU A 155 22.38 -10.37 5.83
CA LEU A 155 22.08 -9.04 5.29
C LEU A 155 23.13 -8.00 5.68
N LYS A 156 23.61 -8.05 6.94
CA LYS A 156 24.68 -7.19 7.42
C LYS A 156 26.00 -7.45 6.69
N ASN A 157 26.36 -8.71 6.44
CA ASN A 157 27.57 -9.08 5.71
C ASN A 157 27.53 -8.62 4.24
N GLU A 158 26.34 -8.61 3.63
CA GLU A 158 26.08 -8.13 2.27
C GLU A 158 25.91 -6.60 2.16
N GLY A 159 26.16 -5.87 3.26
CA GLY A 159 26.01 -4.42 3.32
C GLY A 159 24.59 -3.94 3.05
N ILE A 160 23.56 -4.72 3.40
CA ILE A 160 22.15 -4.35 3.29
C ILE A 160 21.69 -3.78 4.64
N PRO A 161 21.47 -2.46 4.76
CA PRO A 161 20.91 -1.88 5.98
C PRO A 161 19.43 -2.25 6.14
N LEU A 162 19.02 -2.59 7.36
CA LEU A 162 17.62 -2.82 7.70
C LEU A 162 16.98 -1.53 8.22
N SER A 163 15.83 -1.14 7.68
CA SER A 163 15.05 0.01 8.13
C SER A 163 14.18 -0.31 9.35
N GLY A 164 13.81 -1.59 9.55
CA GLY A 164 13.00 -2.00 10.68
C GLY A 164 12.72 -3.50 10.73
N PHE A 165 12.06 -3.90 11.82
CA PHE A 165 11.54 -5.25 12.00
C PHE A 165 10.02 -5.21 12.02
N PHE A 166 9.40 -6.19 11.39
CA PHE A 166 7.94 -6.31 11.33
C PHE A 166 7.50 -7.75 11.63
N GLY A 167 6.20 -7.98 11.73
CA GLY A 167 5.61 -9.30 11.93
C GLY A 167 5.12 -9.58 13.33
N THR A 168 4.46 -10.73 13.49
CA THR A 168 3.84 -11.18 14.74
C THR A 168 4.65 -12.34 15.33
N ASP A 169 4.15 -12.94 16.41
CA ASP A 169 4.75 -14.15 16.98
C ASP A 169 4.46 -15.41 16.14
N GLU A 170 3.56 -15.29 15.16
CA GLU A 170 3.27 -16.36 14.20
C GLU A 170 4.20 -16.26 12.98
N PRO A 171 4.86 -17.36 12.58
CA PRO A 171 5.71 -17.36 11.40
C PRO A 171 4.88 -17.18 10.12
N PRO A 172 5.42 -16.52 9.08
CA PRO A 172 4.74 -16.41 7.80
C PRO A 172 4.56 -17.80 7.18
N ARG A 173 3.41 -18.01 6.53
CA ARG A 173 3.06 -19.30 5.92
C ARG A 173 4.08 -19.76 4.87
N TYR A 174 4.71 -18.82 4.18
CA TYR A 174 5.72 -19.06 3.16
C TYR A 174 6.90 -18.12 3.36
N ARG A 175 8.11 -18.57 3.02
CA ARG A 175 9.31 -17.74 2.97
C ARG A 175 9.27 -16.92 1.68
N ALA A 176 8.66 -15.75 1.72
CA ALA A 176 8.45 -14.92 0.55
C ALA A 176 9.08 -13.53 0.68
N LEU A 177 9.51 -12.98 -0.46
CA LEU A 177 9.95 -11.60 -0.58
C LEU A 177 8.78 -10.76 -1.11
N ALA A 178 8.70 -9.50 -0.71
CA ALA A 178 7.82 -8.54 -1.37
C ALA A 178 8.60 -7.30 -1.80
N PHE A 179 8.36 -6.83 -3.02
CA PHE A 179 9.07 -5.71 -3.64
C PHE A 179 8.14 -4.56 -3.94
N ALA A 180 8.56 -3.34 -3.65
CA ALA A 180 7.82 -2.17 -4.12
C ALA A 180 7.89 -2.07 -5.66
N PRO A 181 6.82 -1.66 -6.36
CA PRO A 181 6.79 -1.56 -7.82
C PRO A 181 7.83 -0.60 -8.43
N ARG A 182 8.41 0.25 -7.59
CA ARG A 182 9.39 1.29 -7.94
C ARG A 182 10.85 0.80 -7.95
N LEU A 183 11.12 -0.44 -7.54
CA LEU A 183 12.49 -0.96 -7.55
C LEU A 183 12.97 -1.20 -8.98
N SER A 184 14.25 -0.92 -9.19
CA SER A 184 14.91 -1.32 -10.44
C SER A 184 15.14 -2.84 -10.46
N LEU A 185 15.23 -3.41 -11.67
CA LEU A 185 15.56 -4.82 -11.86
C LEU A 185 16.89 -5.20 -11.21
N ALA A 186 17.88 -4.30 -11.23
CA ALA A 186 19.19 -4.54 -10.63
C ALA A 186 19.08 -4.70 -9.10
N GLU A 187 18.25 -3.87 -8.47
CA GLU A 187 17.97 -3.94 -7.03
C GLU A 187 17.19 -5.22 -6.71
N MET A 188 16.12 -5.52 -7.45
CA MET A 188 15.35 -6.76 -7.27
C MET A 188 16.23 -7.99 -7.43
N ALA A 189 17.07 -8.04 -8.47
CA ALA A 189 17.99 -9.14 -8.73
C ALA A 189 18.91 -9.44 -7.54
N ARG A 190 19.39 -8.40 -6.84
CA ARG A 190 20.21 -8.56 -5.62
C ARG A 190 19.45 -9.31 -4.53
N PHE A 191 18.18 -8.95 -4.29
CA PHE A 191 17.36 -9.61 -3.26
C PHE A 191 16.85 -10.98 -3.70
N LEU A 192 16.56 -11.18 -4.98
CA LEU A 192 16.15 -12.48 -5.51
C LEU A 192 17.28 -13.52 -5.42
N ARG A 193 18.53 -13.12 -5.70
CA ARG A 193 19.70 -13.98 -5.47
C ARG A 193 19.86 -14.35 -3.99
N LEU A 194 19.69 -13.37 -3.11
CA LEU A 194 19.70 -13.64 -1.67
C LEU A 194 18.54 -14.56 -1.27
N GLY A 195 17.37 -14.40 -1.87
CA GLY A 195 16.21 -15.26 -1.68
C GLY A 195 16.50 -16.71 -2.07
N LEU A 196 17.11 -16.95 -3.24
CA LEU A 196 17.55 -18.27 -3.69
C LEU A 196 18.47 -18.92 -2.65
N ASP A 197 19.50 -18.19 -2.23
CA ASP A 197 20.48 -18.67 -1.26
C ASP A 197 19.88 -18.96 0.13
N MET A 198 18.86 -18.22 0.53
CA MET A 198 18.16 -18.36 1.81
C MET A 198 16.88 -19.21 1.69
N LYS A 199 16.70 -19.92 0.58
CA LYS A 199 15.59 -20.85 0.32
C LYS A 199 14.20 -20.19 0.45
N PHE A 200 14.08 -18.95 -0.03
CA PHE A 200 12.78 -18.31 -0.23
C PHE A 200 12.07 -18.99 -1.40
N VAL A 201 10.77 -19.22 -1.22
CA VAL A 201 9.96 -20.02 -2.17
C VAL A 201 9.34 -19.17 -3.27
N GLY A 202 9.26 -17.86 -3.07
CA GLY A 202 8.64 -16.96 -4.03
C GLY A 202 8.72 -15.50 -3.65
N TYR A 203 8.16 -14.67 -4.52
CA TYR A 203 8.04 -13.24 -4.31
C TYR A 203 6.70 -12.70 -4.82
N SER A 204 6.38 -11.48 -4.42
CA SER A 204 5.24 -10.71 -4.89
C SER A 204 5.55 -9.22 -4.90
N TYR A 205 4.65 -8.42 -5.45
CA TYR A 205 4.73 -6.97 -5.39
C TYR A 205 3.95 -6.43 -4.19
N ILE A 206 4.52 -5.43 -3.54
CA ILE A 206 3.85 -4.67 -2.48
C ILE A 206 2.72 -3.89 -3.16
N GLU A 207 1.48 -4.21 -2.81
CA GLU A 207 0.34 -3.37 -3.18
C GLU A 207 0.52 -2.00 -2.51
N ASP A 208 0.18 -0.91 -3.21
CA ASP A 208 0.21 0.44 -2.65
C ASP A 208 -0.87 0.58 -1.56
N GLU A 209 -0.59 0.00 -0.39
CA GLU A 209 -1.37 0.11 0.84
C GLU A 209 -0.82 1.29 1.67
N GLU A 210 -1.71 2.11 2.20
CA GLU A 210 -1.35 3.20 3.12
C GLU A 210 -0.66 2.62 4.37
N GLY A 211 0.66 2.76 4.44
CA GLY A 211 1.46 2.45 5.63
C GLY A 211 2.63 1.48 5.43
N ILE A 212 2.78 0.86 4.25
CA ILE A 212 4.01 0.13 3.89
C ILE A 212 4.92 1.10 3.15
N HIS A 213 6.01 1.49 3.79
CA HIS A 213 6.97 2.43 3.23
C HIS A 213 8.26 1.75 2.79
N GLU A 214 8.42 0.48 3.16
CA GLU A 214 9.54 -0.35 2.76
C GLU A 214 9.57 -0.55 1.24
N ASP A 215 10.79 -0.55 0.72
CA ASP A 215 11.11 -0.90 -0.65
C ASP A 215 11.16 -2.43 -0.80
N VAL A 216 11.60 -3.14 0.24
CA VAL A 216 11.68 -4.60 0.28
C VAL A 216 11.23 -5.14 1.64
N LEU A 217 10.36 -6.15 1.62
CA LEU A 217 9.98 -6.91 2.81
C LEU A 217 10.49 -8.34 2.69
N ILE A 218 11.26 -8.78 3.69
CA ILE A 218 11.79 -10.14 3.78
C ILE A 218 10.92 -10.94 4.75
N GLY A 219 10.23 -11.96 4.24
CA GLY A 219 9.30 -12.79 5.00
C GLY A 219 7.89 -12.21 5.05
N SER A 220 7.35 -11.75 3.92
CA SER A 220 6.01 -11.15 3.87
C SER A 220 4.91 -12.17 4.22
N TYR A 221 3.82 -11.71 4.85
CA TYR A 221 2.62 -12.52 5.12
C TYR A 221 1.65 -12.56 3.93
N GLY A 222 1.92 -11.77 2.89
CA GLY A 222 1.07 -11.64 1.71
C GLY A 222 1.01 -12.92 0.88
N ALA A 223 0.13 -12.91 -0.12
CA ALA A 223 0.13 -13.96 -1.13
C ALA A 223 1.46 -13.94 -1.88
N VAL A 224 1.98 -15.14 -2.16
CA VAL A 224 3.13 -15.34 -3.04
C VAL A 224 2.58 -15.41 -4.46
N GLU A 225 3.10 -14.59 -5.36
CA GLU A 225 2.59 -14.47 -6.73
C GLU A 225 3.46 -15.23 -7.73
N TYR A 226 4.77 -15.24 -7.50
CA TYR A 226 5.76 -15.82 -8.41
C TYR A 226 6.71 -16.76 -7.66
N GLU A 227 7.08 -17.86 -8.30
CA GLU A 227 8.03 -18.83 -7.73
C GLU A 227 9.47 -18.33 -7.84
N ILE A 228 10.30 -18.66 -6.85
CA ILE A 228 11.75 -18.54 -6.95
C ILE A 228 12.30 -19.91 -7.31
N THR A 229 12.78 -20.08 -8.54
CA THR A 229 13.30 -21.36 -9.06
C THR A 229 14.75 -21.23 -9.54
N GLY A 230 15.42 -22.36 -9.78
CA GLY A 230 16.77 -22.36 -10.38
C GLY A 230 16.80 -21.75 -11.80
N GLU A 231 15.67 -21.70 -12.50
CA GLU A 231 15.58 -21.00 -13.80
C GLU A 231 15.68 -19.48 -13.61
N LEU A 232 15.15 -18.95 -12.50
CA LEU A 232 15.33 -17.55 -12.13
C LEU A 232 16.81 -17.26 -11.86
N GLU A 233 17.53 -18.16 -11.20
CA GLU A 233 18.97 -18.02 -10.96
C GLU A 233 19.78 -17.90 -12.26
N ALA A 234 19.47 -18.73 -13.24
CA ALA A 234 20.09 -18.68 -14.56
C ALA A 234 19.79 -17.36 -15.29
N LEU A 235 18.54 -16.88 -15.20
CA LEU A 235 18.12 -15.59 -15.76
C LEU A 235 18.86 -14.42 -15.10
N LEU A 236 18.94 -14.41 -13.77
CA LEU A 236 19.63 -13.38 -13.02
C LEU A 236 21.15 -13.36 -13.27
N SER A 237 21.75 -14.49 -13.67
CA SER A 237 23.18 -14.59 -13.95
C SER A 237 23.59 -13.98 -15.31
N ASN A 238 22.63 -13.79 -16.23
CA ASN A 238 22.90 -13.39 -17.61
C ASN A 238 22.59 -11.92 -17.93
N SER A 239 22.68 -11.02 -16.93
CA SER A 239 22.32 -9.59 -17.07
C SER A 239 20.92 -9.40 -17.65
N PRO A 240 19.87 -9.75 -16.88
CA PRO A 240 18.50 -9.80 -17.39
C PRO A 240 17.99 -8.43 -17.81
N GLU A 241 17.18 -8.39 -18.87
CA GLU A 241 16.37 -7.23 -19.21
C GLU A 241 15.00 -7.29 -18.51
N PRO A 242 14.31 -6.15 -18.32
CA PRO A 242 12.97 -6.13 -17.71
C PRO A 242 11.95 -7.01 -18.43
N VAL A 243 12.13 -7.23 -19.74
CA VAL A 243 11.26 -8.11 -20.53
C VAL A 243 11.47 -9.59 -20.17
N ASP A 244 12.70 -9.99 -19.83
CA ASP A 244 13.01 -11.37 -19.45
C ASP A 244 12.36 -11.74 -18.12
N LEU A 245 12.41 -10.82 -17.15
CA LEU A 245 11.75 -11.03 -15.85
C LEU A 245 10.24 -11.15 -16.02
N ARG A 246 9.61 -10.29 -16.84
CA ARG A 246 8.17 -10.39 -17.13
C ARG A 246 7.79 -11.67 -17.85
N PHE A 247 8.65 -12.15 -18.75
CA PHE A 247 8.44 -13.43 -19.42
C PHE A 247 8.49 -14.59 -18.43
N TYR A 248 9.46 -14.57 -17.51
CA TYR A 248 9.54 -15.53 -16.41
C TYR A 248 8.28 -15.48 -15.51
N GLU A 249 7.87 -14.30 -15.07
CA GLU A 249 6.68 -14.09 -14.24
C GLU A 249 5.41 -14.67 -14.87
N ALA A 250 5.24 -14.49 -16.19
CA ALA A 250 4.09 -15.03 -16.92
C ALA A 250 4.03 -16.58 -16.94
N GLN A 251 5.18 -17.24 -16.77
CA GLN A 251 5.30 -18.70 -16.80
C GLN A 251 5.30 -19.32 -15.39
N HIS A 252 5.79 -18.58 -14.40
CA HIS A 252 6.09 -19.08 -13.06
C HIS A 252 5.24 -18.45 -11.96
N HIS A 253 3.92 -18.39 -12.20
CA HIS A 253 2.97 -18.07 -11.14
C HIS A 253 3.02 -19.12 -10.03
N PHE A 254 3.05 -18.65 -8.78
CA PHE A 254 3.08 -19.50 -7.60
C PHE A 254 1.80 -20.33 -7.52
N ARG A 255 1.93 -21.64 -7.72
CA ARG A 255 0.79 -22.56 -7.62
C ARG A 255 0.81 -23.19 -6.23
N ILE A 256 -0.26 -23.00 -5.48
CA ILE A 256 -0.46 -23.70 -4.21
C ILE A 256 -0.47 -25.21 -4.51
N ARG A 257 0.65 -25.88 -4.26
CA ARG A 257 0.68 -27.34 -4.23
C ARG A 257 -0.05 -27.75 -2.97
N SER A 258 -1.31 -28.14 -3.11
CA SER A 258 -2.03 -28.90 -2.08
C SER A 258 -1.20 -30.14 -1.77
N ARG A 259 -0.58 -30.18 -0.59
CA ARG A 259 -0.20 -31.45 0.01
C ARG A 259 -1.43 -32.11 0.62
#